data_AF-A0A1E3IKV0-F1
#
_entry.id   AF-A0A1E3IKV0-F1
#
_cell.length_a   1.000
_cell.length_b   1.000
_cell.length_c   1.000
_cell.angle_alpha   90.00
_cell.angle_beta   90.00
_cell.angle_gamma   90.00
#
_symmetry.space_group_name_H-M   'P 1'
#
loop_
_entity.id
_entity.type
_entity.pdbx_description
1 polymer ?
#
loop_
_entity_poly.entity_id
_entity_poly.type
_entity_poly.pdbx_seq_one_letter_code
_entity_poly.pdbx_strand_id
1 'polypeptide(L)'
;MVLSSSYPAGLQSLLLPGQRLDVILDFIEHAEPSLQVLVGGENGTGDGSDEDEELDPEQSMGDSKAYLAHGIVSVSGEMSDVADAAAFWARLGRWLVSDVEKRKDLVECALLGMGNSVKDDASAHRILSGDIVPFDCIMKMLRPETPATTQHALVGLLRNLSISVEGQKLLSTLDVGDKLVNMGVWDERRDMLGSVQGGAIGIFKNLCKGQPATASHLIVCYKDQLLALLDRTNDRAIKFEGIRVFVNAARNLPKGLDLAGKQALQDQRIARLMVDMLSNAYEHPILQGEAILGLALLAVFGSAKAEVLEAMNETCPESPGKTGQQQLRDILLSSKDSLSEEIRQNGETLVSLLLGQQKVE
;
A
#
# COMPACT_ATOMS: atom_id res chain seq x y z
N MET A 1 -25.56 26.65 26.30
CA MET A 1 -25.45 28.10 26.04
C MET A 1 -25.33 28.25 24.53
N VAL A 2 -26.43 28.68 23.91
CA VAL A 2 -26.59 28.84 22.46
C VAL A 2 -25.97 30.18 22.10
N LEU A 3 -24.96 30.20 21.24
CA LEU A 3 -24.52 31.42 20.59
C LEU A 3 -25.12 31.44 19.18
N SER A 4 -26.31 32.02 19.09
CA SER A 4 -26.89 32.46 17.82
C SER A 4 -26.24 33.79 17.45
N SER A 5 -25.43 33.82 16.40
CA SER A 5 -25.17 35.05 15.65
C SER A 5 -25.93 34.97 14.33
N SER A 6 -27.01 35.73 14.26
CA SER A 6 -27.83 35.97 13.08
C SER A 6 -27.02 36.71 12.01
N TYR A 7 -26.63 36.00 10.95
CA TYR A 7 -26.16 36.59 9.71
C TYR A 7 -27.37 37.06 8.86
N PRO A 8 -27.27 38.17 8.11
CA PRO A 8 -28.32 38.60 7.20
C PRO A 8 -28.51 37.56 6.07
N ALA A 9 -29.75 37.20 5.80
CA ALA A 9 -30.18 36.18 4.84
C ALA A 9 -30.03 36.62 3.36
N GLY A 10 -28.87 37.16 2.97
CA GLY A 10 -28.66 37.81 1.68
C GLY A 10 -27.48 37.31 0.84
N LEU A 11 -26.84 36.19 1.21
CA LEU A 11 -25.68 35.65 0.46
C LEU A 11 -25.55 34.12 0.51
N GLN A 12 -26.62 33.41 0.88
CA GLN A 12 -26.62 31.93 0.97
C GLN A 12 -26.91 31.22 -0.37
N SER A 13 -27.07 31.93 -1.49
CA SER A 13 -27.44 31.35 -2.79
C SER A 13 -26.39 31.44 -3.89
N LEU A 14 -25.13 31.79 -3.60
CA LEU A 14 -24.08 31.80 -4.61
C LEU A 14 -23.25 30.52 -4.50
N LEU A 15 -23.18 29.79 -5.62
CA LEU A 15 -22.46 28.54 -5.86
C LEU A 15 -23.25 27.26 -5.53
N LEU A 16 -23.67 26.56 -6.59
CA LEU A 16 -24.06 25.14 -6.57
C LEU A 16 -22.94 24.31 -5.90
N PRO A 17 -23.23 23.15 -5.30
CA PRO A 17 -22.22 22.34 -4.60
C PRO A 17 -20.93 22.09 -5.38
N GLY A 18 -21.00 21.91 -6.72
CA GLY A 18 -19.82 21.79 -7.59
C GLY A 18 -19.01 23.08 -7.75
N GLN A 19 -19.67 24.25 -7.77
CA GLN A 19 -19.02 25.55 -7.97
C GLN A 19 -18.20 26.02 -6.76
N ARG A 20 -18.39 25.41 -5.57
CA ARG A 20 -17.61 25.72 -4.36
C ARG A 20 -16.25 25.01 -4.34
N LEU A 21 -16.18 23.82 -4.93
CA LEU A 21 -14.94 23.08 -5.01
C LEU A 21 -13.97 23.72 -6.01
N ASP A 22 -14.48 24.23 -7.13
CA ASP A 22 -13.66 24.92 -8.13
C ASP A 22 -12.89 26.11 -7.53
N VAL A 23 -13.52 26.89 -6.65
CA VAL A 23 -12.86 28.01 -5.95
C VAL A 23 -11.71 27.52 -5.07
N ILE A 24 -11.89 26.39 -4.38
CA ILE A 24 -10.85 25.80 -3.54
C ILE A 24 -9.70 25.29 -4.42
N LEU A 25 -10.01 24.61 -5.51
CA LEU A 25 -9.02 24.10 -6.46
C LEU A 25 -8.23 25.27 -7.10
N ASP A 26 -8.91 26.34 -7.51
CA ASP A 26 -8.30 27.56 -8.05
C ASP A 26 -7.35 28.21 -7.03
N PHE A 27 -7.78 28.30 -5.77
CA PHE A 27 -6.98 28.89 -4.71
C PHE A 27 -5.67 28.11 -4.48
N ILE A 28 -5.75 26.78 -4.36
CA ILE A 28 -4.54 25.96 -4.18
C ILE A 28 -3.64 26.08 -5.42
N GLU A 29 -4.22 26.02 -6.61
CA GLU A 29 -3.48 26.03 -7.87
C GLU A 29 -2.78 27.37 -8.14
N HIS A 30 -3.43 28.50 -7.84
CA HIS A 30 -3.00 29.81 -8.35
C HIS A 30 -2.71 30.87 -7.28
N ALA A 31 -3.15 30.71 -6.03
CA ALA A 31 -2.91 31.74 -5.02
C ALA A 31 -1.41 31.88 -4.72
N GLU A 32 -0.92 33.11 -4.66
CA GLU A 32 0.44 33.45 -4.26
C GLU A 32 0.37 34.41 -3.07
N PRO A 33 1.39 34.44 -2.19
CA PRO A 33 1.44 35.42 -1.11
C PRO A 33 1.39 36.84 -1.66
N SER A 34 0.49 37.67 -1.13
CA SER A 34 0.38 39.06 -1.54
C SER A 34 1.62 39.84 -1.06
N LEU A 35 2.43 40.34 -2.00
CA LEU A 35 3.59 41.22 -1.75
C LEU A 35 3.25 42.53 -0.99
N GLN A 36 1.96 42.85 -0.80
CA GLN A 36 1.49 44.13 -0.25
C GLN A 36 1.51 44.24 1.29
N VAL A 37 1.89 43.20 2.03
CA VAL A 37 2.01 43.29 3.51
C VAL A 37 3.34 43.92 3.95
N LEU A 38 4.33 44.03 3.05
CA LEU A 38 5.65 44.60 3.36
C LEU A 38 5.75 46.13 3.26
N VAL A 39 4.66 46.85 2.97
CA VAL A 39 4.67 48.31 2.87
C VAL A 39 3.74 48.95 3.90
N GLY A 40 4.32 49.23 5.07
CA GLY A 40 4.14 50.49 5.79
C GLY A 40 2.76 50.78 6.38
N GLY A 41 2.54 50.32 7.60
CA GLY A 41 1.64 50.97 8.56
C GLY A 41 2.41 51.92 9.48
N GLU A 42 3.02 52.98 8.96
CA GLU A 42 3.36 54.12 9.82
C GLU A 42 2.06 54.80 10.27
N ASN A 43 1.64 54.54 11.52
CA ASN A 43 1.14 55.53 12.49
C ASN A 43 0.37 54.85 13.64
N GLY A 44 0.91 54.95 14.85
CA GLY A 44 0.14 54.70 16.07
C GLY A 44 0.99 54.31 17.26
N THR A 45 1.47 55.31 18.01
CA THR A 45 2.05 55.13 19.34
C THR A 45 1.06 54.42 20.27
N GLY A 46 1.39 53.20 20.71
CA GLY A 46 0.61 52.44 21.68
C GLY A 46 1.51 51.45 22.41
N ASP A 47 1.88 51.82 23.63
CA ASP A 47 2.52 50.98 24.64
C ASP A 47 1.60 49.81 25.00
N GLY A 48 2.10 48.59 24.86
CA GLY A 48 1.34 47.36 25.08
C GLY A 48 2.16 46.14 24.69
N SER A 49 2.89 45.58 25.66
CA SER A 49 3.61 44.33 25.54
C SER A 49 2.64 43.15 25.43
N ASP A 50 2.30 42.76 24.22
CA ASP A 50 1.95 41.39 23.87
C ASP A 50 2.87 41.03 22.70
N GLU A 51 3.64 39.95 22.84
CA GLU A 51 4.41 39.37 21.75
C GLU A 51 3.41 38.79 20.73
N ASP A 52 2.78 39.67 19.93
CA ASP A 52 2.05 39.29 18.74
C ASP A 52 3.09 38.67 17.78
N GLU A 53 3.17 37.34 17.74
CA GLU A 53 3.86 36.63 16.68
C GLU A 53 3.28 37.12 15.34
N GLU A 54 4.01 38.02 14.68
CA GLU A 54 3.69 38.48 13.34
C GLU A 54 3.63 37.24 12.43
N LEU A 55 2.41 36.80 12.11
CA LEU A 55 2.19 35.63 11.28
C LEU A 55 2.79 35.91 9.90
N ASP A 56 3.85 35.17 9.56
CA ASP A 56 4.44 35.20 8.23
C ASP A 56 3.34 34.90 7.18
N PRO A 57 2.98 35.86 6.31
CA PRO A 57 1.93 35.67 5.32
C PRO A 57 2.21 34.50 4.38
N GLU A 58 3.47 34.17 4.12
CA GLU A 58 3.86 33.01 3.31
C GLU A 58 3.54 31.71 4.03
N GLN A 59 3.88 31.62 5.32
CA GLN A 59 3.56 30.49 6.17
C GLN A 59 2.05 30.30 6.32
N SER A 60 1.31 31.36 6.64
CA SER A 60 -0.15 31.31 6.81
C SER A 60 -0.88 30.87 5.52
N MET A 61 -0.40 31.34 4.36
CA MET A 61 -0.90 30.90 3.05
C MET A 61 -0.57 29.43 2.79
N GLY A 62 0.67 29.02 3.09
CA GLY A 62 1.10 27.62 2.99
C GLY A 62 0.24 26.68 3.82
N ASP A 63 0.00 27.02 5.09
CA ASP A 63 -0.85 26.26 6.00
C ASP A 63 -2.29 26.18 5.48
N SER A 64 -2.84 27.30 5.00
CA SER A 64 -4.18 27.35 4.41
C SER A 64 -4.30 26.42 3.20
N LYS A 65 -3.30 26.43 2.30
CA LYS A 65 -3.27 25.50 1.16
C LYS A 65 -3.17 24.05 1.60
N ALA A 66 -2.36 23.75 2.61
CA ALA A 66 -2.24 22.40 3.16
C ALA A 66 -3.58 21.91 3.74
N TYR A 67 -4.27 22.72 4.54
CA TYR A 67 -5.59 22.38 5.07
C TYR A 67 -6.62 22.12 3.97
N LEU A 68 -6.65 22.96 2.94
CA LEU A 68 -7.56 22.78 1.81
C LEU A 68 -7.20 21.53 0.98
N ALA A 69 -5.91 21.25 0.79
CA ALA A 69 -5.45 20.03 0.13
C ALA A 69 -5.89 18.77 0.89
N HIS A 70 -5.81 18.77 2.23
CA HIS A 70 -6.36 17.70 3.06
C HIS A 70 -7.88 17.56 2.89
N GLY A 71 -8.60 18.67 2.79
CA GLY A 71 -10.02 18.69 2.46
C GLY A 71 -10.32 17.99 1.13
N ILE A 72 -9.59 18.35 0.06
CA ILE A 72 -9.72 17.71 -1.27
C ILE A 72 -9.45 16.22 -1.19
N VAL A 73 -8.36 15.80 -0.55
CA VAL A 73 -7.99 14.39 -0.40
C VAL A 73 -9.09 13.61 0.33
N SER A 74 -9.72 14.22 1.33
CA SER A 74 -10.81 13.60 2.11
C SER A 74 -12.07 13.43 1.27
N VAL A 75 -12.50 14.45 0.53
CA VAL A 75 -13.71 14.38 -0.30
C VAL A 75 -13.52 13.60 -1.59
N SER A 76 -12.28 13.37 -2.03
CA SER A 76 -11.97 12.61 -3.26
C SER A 76 -12.56 11.20 -3.25
N GLY A 77 -12.67 10.58 -2.06
CA GLY A 77 -13.36 9.30 -1.91
C GLY A 77 -14.83 9.37 -2.34
N GLU A 78 -15.54 10.42 -1.93
CA GLU A 78 -16.96 10.65 -2.25
C GLU A 78 -17.16 11.06 -3.72
N MET A 79 -16.21 11.81 -4.29
CA MET A 79 -16.22 12.21 -5.71
C MET A 79 -16.16 11.03 -6.67
N SER A 80 -15.75 9.86 -6.20
CA SER A 80 -15.79 8.62 -7.00
C SER A 80 -17.24 8.28 -7.39
N ASP A 81 -18.22 8.58 -6.54
CA ASP A 81 -19.62 8.19 -6.77
C ASP A 81 -20.45 9.27 -7.47
N VAL A 82 -19.84 10.41 -7.80
CA VAL A 82 -20.50 11.57 -8.42
C VAL A 82 -20.39 11.47 -9.95
N ALA A 83 -21.55 11.39 -10.62
CA ALA A 83 -21.64 11.18 -12.08
C ALA A 83 -20.90 12.26 -12.92
N ASP A 84 -20.90 13.52 -12.46
CA ASP A 84 -20.33 14.66 -13.19
C ASP A 84 -18.94 15.10 -12.66
N ALA A 85 -18.23 14.25 -11.92
CA ALA A 85 -16.91 14.58 -11.36
C ALA A 85 -15.75 14.58 -12.38
N ALA A 86 -16.03 14.41 -13.69
CA ALA A 86 -15.00 14.31 -14.72
C ALA A 86 -14.05 15.53 -14.74
N ALA A 87 -14.58 16.75 -14.55
CA ALA A 87 -13.78 17.97 -14.52
C ALA A 87 -12.83 18.01 -13.31
N PHE A 88 -13.29 17.53 -12.15
CA PHE A 88 -12.48 17.39 -10.94
C PHE A 88 -11.31 16.43 -11.18
N TRP A 89 -11.60 15.24 -11.71
CA TRP A 89 -10.57 14.23 -12.00
C TRP A 89 -9.59 14.69 -13.07
N ALA A 90 -10.06 15.34 -14.13
CA ALA A 90 -9.21 15.93 -15.16
C ALA A 90 -8.28 17.02 -14.57
N ARG A 91 -8.73 17.76 -13.56
CA ARG A 91 -7.90 18.77 -12.89
C ARG A 91 -6.79 18.13 -12.04
N LEU A 92 -7.12 17.13 -11.23
CA LEU A 92 -6.11 16.35 -10.50
C LEU A 92 -5.14 15.67 -11.48
N GLY A 93 -5.63 15.19 -12.62
CA GLY A 93 -4.81 14.64 -13.71
C GLY A 93 -3.78 15.64 -14.24
N ARG A 94 -4.17 16.90 -14.43
CA ARG A 94 -3.23 17.98 -14.82
C ARG A 94 -2.22 18.28 -13.71
N TRP A 95 -2.63 18.25 -12.45
CA TRP A 95 -1.71 18.45 -11.32
C TRP A 95 -0.58 17.42 -11.29
N LEU A 96 -0.84 16.17 -11.68
CA LEU A 96 0.19 15.12 -11.81
C LEU A 96 1.26 15.40 -12.88
N VAL A 97 0.98 16.30 -13.83
CA VAL A 97 1.95 16.72 -14.87
C VAL A 97 2.87 17.83 -14.36
N SER A 98 2.55 18.44 -13.22
CA SER A 98 3.35 19.52 -12.64
C SER A 98 4.76 19.06 -12.27
N ASP A 99 5.71 19.99 -12.30
CA ASP A 99 7.06 19.77 -11.83
C ASP A 99 7.04 19.53 -10.31
N VAL A 100 7.37 18.31 -9.88
CA VAL A 100 7.39 17.90 -8.46
C VAL A 100 8.29 18.80 -7.63
N GLU A 101 9.39 19.30 -8.18
CA GLU A 101 10.31 20.17 -7.46
C GLU A 101 9.72 21.56 -7.16
N LYS A 102 8.71 21.98 -7.94
CA LYS A 102 8.06 23.29 -7.82
C LYS A 102 6.69 23.23 -7.18
N ARG A 103 5.91 22.20 -7.52
CA ARG A 103 4.49 22.05 -7.16
C ARG A 103 4.20 20.69 -6.55
N LYS A 104 5.09 20.28 -5.64
CA LYS A 104 4.96 19.06 -4.83
C LYS A 104 3.58 18.95 -4.16
N ASP A 105 3.07 20.08 -3.65
CA ASP A 105 1.74 20.20 -3.03
C ASP A 105 0.62 19.68 -3.94
N LEU A 106 0.60 20.09 -5.20
CA LEU A 106 -0.41 19.68 -6.17
C LEU A 106 -0.27 18.21 -6.54
N VAL A 107 0.96 17.76 -6.78
CA VAL A 107 1.23 16.38 -7.17
C VAL A 107 0.83 15.43 -6.05
N GLU A 108 1.21 15.72 -4.81
CA GLU A 108 0.84 14.90 -3.65
C GLU A 108 -0.66 14.92 -3.39
N CYS A 109 -1.31 16.09 -3.49
CA CYS A 109 -2.76 16.20 -3.36
C CYS A 109 -3.48 15.33 -4.40
N ALA A 110 -3.05 15.37 -5.66
CA ALA A 110 -3.62 14.57 -6.73
C ALA A 110 -3.38 13.06 -6.52
N LEU A 111 -2.16 12.65 -6.18
CA LEU A 111 -1.83 11.24 -5.92
C LEU A 111 -2.67 10.67 -4.76
N LEU A 112 -2.75 11.40 -3.64
CA LEU A 112 -3.53 11.00 -2.48
C LEU A 112 -5.03 11.00 -2.76
N GLY A 113 -5.55 12.05 -3.41
CA GLY A 113 -6.96 12.17 -3.74
C GLY A 113 -7.41 11.05 -4.68
N MET A 114 -6.67 10.81 -5.77
CA MET A 114 -6.93 9.69 -6.66
C MET A 114 -6.78 8.35 -5.94
N GLY A 115 -5.74 8.17 -5.12
CA GLY A 115 -5.54 6.95 -4.35
C GLY A 115 -6.74 6.62 -3.45
N ASN A 116 -7.24 7.59 -2.70
CA ASN A 116 -8.39 7.43 -1.80
C ASN A 116 -9.72 7.21 -2.52
N SER A 117 -9.81 7.58 -3.80
CA SER A 117 -10.99 7.36 -4.63
C SER A 117 -11.16 5.90 -5.10
N VAL A 118 -10.07 5.13 -5.10
CA VAL A 118 -10.05 3.72 -5.50
C VAL A 118 -10.44 2.84 -4.32
N LYS A 119 -11.73 2.51 -4.23
CA LYS A 119 -12.32 1.71 -3.15
C LYS A 119 -12.63 0.27 -3.59
N ASP A 120 -12.83 0.07 -4.88
CA ASP A 120 -13.27 -1.18 -5.51
C ASP A 120 -12.87 -1.23 -7.00
N ASP A 121 -13.24 -2.31 -7.68
CA ASP A 121 -12.92 -2.50 -9.10
C ASP A 121 -13.59 -1.45 -10.00
N ALA A 122 -14.79 -0.97 -9.67
CA ALA A 122 -15.51 0.01 -10.47
C ALA A 122 -14.85 1.40 -10.41
N SER A 123 -14.46 1.82 -9.20
CA SER A 123 -13.73 3.07 -8.99
C SER A 123 -12.31 3.02 -9.55
N ALA A 124 -11.62 1.87 -9.42
CA ALA A 124 -10.35 1.65 -10.13
C ALA A 124 -10.54 1.81 -11.65
N HIS A 125 -11.54 1.15 -12.22
CA HIS A 125 -11.84 1.25 -13.65
C HIS A 125 -12.08 2.71 -14.06
N ARG A 126 -12.80 3.51 -13.29
CA ARG A 126 -13.04 4.94 -13.61
C ARG A 126 -11.76 5.76 -13.66
N ILE A 127 -10.83 5.52 -12.73
CA ILE A 127 -9.53 6.21 -12.71
C ILE A 127 -8.63 5.75 -13.86
N LEU A 128 -8.73 4.48 -14.24
CA LEU A 128 -7.96 3.88 -15.34
C LEU A 128 -8.58 4.14 -16.72
N SER A 129 -9.89 4.36 -16.79
CA SER A 129 -10.63 4.58 -18.03
C SER A 129 -10.60 6.06 -18.40
N GLY A 130 -9.98 6.34 -19.55
CA GLY A 130 -9.74 7.68 -20.05
C GLY A 130 -8.35 8.21 -19.69
N ASP A 131 -7.96 9.31 -20.34
CA ASP A 131 -6.64 9.94 -20.16
C ASP A 131 -6.56 10.80 -18.88
N ILE A 132 -7.30 10.41 -17.82
CA ILE A 132 -7.36 11.13 -16.54
C ILE A 132 -6.02 11.01 -15.81
N VAL A 133 -5.47 9.81 -15.76
CA VAL A 133 -4.20 9.53 -15.08
C VAL A 133 -3.08 9.48 -16.11
N PRO A 134 -2.16 10.46 -16.11
CA PRO A 134 -1.00 10.44 -17.00
C PRO A 134 0.03 9.43 -16.48
N PHE A 135 -0.16 8.14 -16.76
CA PHE A 135 0.71 7.07 -16.27
C PHE A 135 2.18 7.26 -16.66
N ASP A 136 2.48 7.87 -17.80
CA ASP A 136 3.86 8.23 -18.16
C ASP A 136 4.52 9.17 -17.15
N CYS A 137 3.76 10.09 -16.57
CA CYS A 137 4.24 10.99 -15.51
C CYS A 137 4.43 10.23 -14.21
N ILE A 138 3.47 9.37 -13.85
CA ILE A 138 3.56 8.47 -12.68
C ILE A 138 4.81 7.58 -12.77
N MET A 139 5.06 6.97 -13.93
CA MET A 139 6.20 6.09 -14.13
C MET A 139 7.54 6.85 -14.05
N LYS A 140 7.59 8.11 -14.47
CA LYS A 140 8.79 8.96 -14.30
C LYS A 140 9.08 9.25 -12.82
N MET A 141 8.06 9.30 -11.96
CA MET A 141 8.22 9.54 -10.52
C MET A 141 8.70 8.30 -9.74
N LEU A 142 8.69 7.11 -10.32
CA LEU A 142 9.26 5.90 -9.70
C LEU A 142 10.78 5.87 -9.84
N ARG A 143 11.45 6.79 -9.13
CA ARG A 143 12.91 6.96 -9.14
C ARG A 143 13.43 7.35 -7.74
N PRO A 144 14.68 7.00 -7.40
CA PRO A 144 15.23 7.23 -6.06
C PRO A 144 15.17 8.69 -5.59
N GLU A 145 15.27 9.64 -6.52
CA GLU A 145 15.33 11.08 -6.26
C GLU A 145 13.98 11.69 -5.90
N THR A 146 12.87 11.00 -6.18
CA THR A 146 11.54 11.49 -5.83
C THR A 146 11.43 11.71 -4.32
N PRO A 147 10.93 12.87 -3.85
CA PRO A 147 10.82 13.15 -2.42
C PRO A 147 10.05 12.06 -1.66
N ALA A 148 10.47 11.74 -0.43
CA ALA A 148 9.92 10.62 0.33
C ALA A 148 8.39 10.69 0.56
N THR A 149 7.84 11.88 0.81
CA THR A 149 6.39 12.10 0.94
C THR A 149 5.66 11.87 -0.38
N THR A 150 6.30 12.20 -1.50
CA THR A 150 5.75 11.98 -2.85
C THR A 150 5.82 10.50 -3.20
N GLN A 151 6.90 9.80 -2.82
CA GLN A 151 6.98 8.34 -2.93
C GLN A 151 5.87 7.66 -2.12
N HIS A 152 5.59 8.12 -0.91
CA HIS A 152 4.50 7.61 -0.10
C HIS A 152 3.14 7.74 -0.80
N ALA A 153 2.80 8.95 -1.28
CA ALA A 153 1.56 9.19 -2.01
C ALA A 153 1.47 8.35 -3.31
N LEU A 154 2.57 8.30 -4.06
CA LEU A 154 2.70 7.54 -5.31
C LEU A 154 2.47 6.04 -5.09
N VAL A 155 3.18 5.45 -4.12
CA VAL A 155 3.03 4.04 -3.76
C VAL A 155 1.62 3.77 -3.21
N GLY A 156 1.03 4.70 -2.47
CA GLY A 156 -0.36 4.60 -2.02
C GLY A 156 -1.37 4.44 -3.16
N LEU A 157 -1.29 5.30 -4.18
CA LEU A 157 -2.13 5.19 -5.38
C LEU A 157 -1.92 3.85 -6.10
N LEU A 158 -0.65 3.50 -6.39
CA LEU A 158 -0.33 2.25 -7.10
C LEU A 158 -0.78 1.01 -6.32
N ARG A 159 -0.66 1.03 -4.99
CA ARG A 159 -1.16 -0.03 -4.11
C ARG A 159 -2.65 -0.19 -4.24
N ASN A 160 -3.44 0.89 -4.20
CA ASN A 160 -4.89 0.78 -4.30
C ASN A 160 -5.31 0.29 -5.69
N LEU A 161 -4.67 0.78 -6.75
CA LEU A 161 -4.90 0.28 -8.11
C LEU A 161 -4.54 -1.21 -8.26
N SER A 162 -3.50 -1.69 -7.58
CA SER A 162 -3.10 -3.10 -7.65
C SER A 162 -4.14 -4.08 -7.08
N ILE A 163 -5.16 -3.59 -6.37
CA ILE A 163 -6.21 -4.45 -5.82
C ILE A 163 -7.11 -5.00 -6.94
N SER A 164 -7.43 -4.17 -7.95
CA SER A 164 -8.33 -4.55 -9.03
C SER A 164 -7.65 -5.37 -10.11
N VAL A 165 -8.42 -6.20 -10.82
CA VAL A 165 -7.89 -7.04 -11.91
C VAL A 165 -7.32 -6.20 -13.05
N GLU A 166 -7.99 -5.10 -13.41
CA GLU A 166 -7.54 -4.19 -14.46
C GLU A 166 -6.26 -3.48 -14.07
N GLY A 167 -6.19 -2.95 -12.83
CA GLY A 167 -5.00 -2.32 -12.31
C GLY A 167 -3.82 -3.29 -12.27
N GLN A 168 -4.01 -4.55 -11.84
CA GLN A 168 -2.95 -5.56 -11.88
C GLN A 168 -2.38 -5.78 -13.29
N LYS A 169 -3.25 -5.84 -14.31
CA LYS A 169 -2.82 -6.00 -15.71
C LYS A 169 -2.02 -4.78 -16.19
N LEU A 170 -2.51 -3.58 -15.93
CA LEU A 170 -1.83 -2.35 -16.31
C LEU A 170 -0.46 -2.22 -15.61
N LEU A 171 -0.42 -2.36 -14.29
CA LEU A 171 0.80 -2.23 -13.50
C LEU A 171 1.83 -3.31 -13.86
N SER A 172 1.39 -4.51 -14.25
CA SER A 172 2.28 -5.55 -14.78
C SER A 172 2.84 -5.16 -16.15
N THR A 173 2.02 -4.59 -17.04
CA THR A 173 2.44 -4.16 -18.39
C THR A 173 3.43 -2.99 -18.34
N LEU A 174 3.34 -2.16 -17.30
CA LEU A 174 4.22 -1.02 -17.09
C LEU A 174 5.48 -1.34 -16.25
N ASP A 175 5.72 -2.62 -15.95
CA ASP A 175 6.85 -3.10 -15.15
C ASP A 175 7.02 -2.34 -13.82
N VAL A 176 5.91 -2.07 -13.12
CA VAL A 176 5.91 -1.28 -11.88
C VAL A 176 6.74 -1.96 -10.79
N GLY A 177 6.78 -3.29 -10.75
CA GLY A 177 7.63 -4.03 -9.82
C GLY A 177 9.11 -3.68 -9.98
N ASP A 178 9.61 -3.72 -11.21
CA ASP A 178 11.01 -3.41 -11.54
C ASP A 178 11.34 -1.97 -11.19
N LYS A 179 10.43 -1.03 -11.52
CA LYS A 179 10.61 0.39 -11.20
C LYS A 179 10.64 0.64 -9.69
N LEU A 180 9.80 -0.03 -8.90
CA LEU A 180 9.82 0.08 -7.44
C LEU A 180 11.15 -0.42 -6.88
N VAL A 181 11.65 -1.57 -7.34
CA VAL A 181 12.94 -2.08 -6.88
C VAL A 181 14.09 -1.16 -7.29
N ASN A 182 14.08 -0.63 -8.52
CA ASN A 182 15.08 0.34 -8.99
C ASN A 182 15.00 1.69 -8.23
N MET A 183 13.83 2.06 -7.71
CA MET A 183 13.67 3.20 -6.79
C MET A 183 14.33 2.96 -5.42
N GLY A 184 14.74 1.72 -5.13
CA GLY A 184 15.40 1.32 -3.90
C GLY A 184 14.45 1.16 -2.72
N VAL A 185 13.16 0.84 -2.97
CA VAL A 185 12.12 0.79 -1.90
C VAL A 185 12.47 -0.16 -0.77
N TRP A 186 13.29 -1.17 -1.03
CA TRP A 186 13.74 -2.16 -0.04
C TRP A 186 15.24 -2.09 0.22
N ASP A 187 15.88 -0.94 -0.05
CA ASP A 187 17.26 -0.70 0.36
C ASP A 187 17.33 -0.40 1.85
N GLU A 188 18.39 -0.86 2.51
CA GLU A 188 18.67 -0.58 3.94
C GLU A 188 18.66 0.93 4.28
N ARG A 189 19.10 1.76 3.32
CA ARG A 189 19.12 3.24 3.47
C ARG A 189 17.72 3.85 3.57
N ARG A 190 16.68 3.08 3.24
CA ARG A 190 15.28 3.49 3.26
C ARG A 190 14.45 2.80 4.34
N ASP A 191 15.08 2.14 5.31
CA ASP A 191 14.35 1.45 6.39
C ASP A 191 13.52 2.39 7.28
N MET A 192 13.81 3.70 7.26
CA MET A 192 12.98 4.72 7.90
C MET A 192 11.66 5.01 7.15
N LEU A 193 11.49 4.49 5.93
CA LEU A 193 10.32 4.70 5.07
C LEU A 193 9.37 3.48 5.08
N GLY A 194 9.00 3.01 6.27
CA GLY A 194 8.18 1.81 6.46
C GLY A 194 6.85 1.83 5.69
N SER A 195 6.23 3.00 5.52
CA SER A 195 4.98 3.13 4.74
C SER A 195 5.19 2.89 3.24
N VAL A 196 6.34 3.30 2.69
CA VAL A 196 6.73 3.05 1.30
C VAL A 196 7.07 1.57 1.13
N GLN A 197 7.83 0.99 2.06
CA GLN A 197 8.19 -0.43 2.08
C GLN A 197 6.96 -1.33 2.11
N GLY A 198 6.07 -1.12 3.09
CA GLY A 198 4.83 -1.87 3.24
C GLY A 198 3.88 -1.66 2.04
N GLY A 199 3.85 -0.46 1.47
CA GLY A 199 3.09 -0.17 0.26
C GLY A 199 3.59 -0.95 -0.95
N ALA A 200 4.90 -0.99 -1.17
CA ALA A 200 5.54 -1.76 -2.25
C ALA A 200 5.31 -3.27 -2.07
N ILE A 201 5.42 -3.79 -0.85
CA ILE A 201 5.06 -5.18 -0.51
C ILE A 201 3.59 -5.46 -0.87
N GLY A 202 2.68 -4.54 -0.53
CA GLY A 202 1.26 -4.66 -0.87
C GLY A 202 1.03 -4.77 -2.39
N ILE A 203 1.74 -3.97 -3.19
CA ILE A 203 1.70 -4.03 -4.65
C ILE A 203 2.20 -5.40 -5.13
N PHE A 204 3.39 -5.83 -4.71
CA PHE A 204 3.97 -7.13 -5.09
C PHE A 204 3.04 -8.28 -4.74
N LYS A 205 2.48 -8.28 -3.52
CA LYS A 205 1.53 -9.28 -3.04
C LYS A 205 0.33 -9.39 -3.98
N ASN A 206 -0.24 -8.26 -4.39
CA ASN A 206 -1.41 -8.23 -5.26
C ASN A 206 -1.08 -8.66 -6.70
N LEU A 207 0.06 -8.23 -7.24
CA LEU A 207 0.53 -8.68 -8.57
C LEU A 207 0.79 -10.19 -8.59
N CYS A 208 1.36 -10.76 -7.52
CA CYS A 208 1.55 -12.20 -7.38
C CYS A 208 0.24 -13.00 -7.30
N LYS A 209 -0.87 -12.38 -6.87
CA LYS A 209 -2.17 -13.07 -6.70
C LYS A 209 -2.85 -13.41 -8.03
N GLY A 210 -2.77 -12.51 -9.02
CA GLY A 210 -3.59 -12.58 -10.23
C GLY A 210 -2.83 -12.78 -11.54
N GLN A 211 -1.50 -12.56 -11.56
CA GLN A 211 -0.71 -12.55 -12.79
C GLN A 211 0.44 -13.58 -12.69
N PRO A 212 0.31 -14.82 -13.21
CA PRO A 212 1.33 -15.85 -13.03
C PRO A 212 2.71 -15.49 -13.61
N ALA A 213 2.76 -14.86 -14.79
CA ALA A 213 4.01 -14.41 -15.41
C ALA A 213 4.70 -13.33 -14.57
N THR A 214 3.95 -12.31 -14.14
CA THR A 214 4.45 -11.28 -13.22
C THR A 214 4.91 -11.89 -11.90
N ALA A 215 4.13 -12.79 -11.31
CA ALA A 215 4.50 -13.47 -10.07
C ALA A 215 5.85 -14.18 -10.21
N SER A 216 6.07 -14.88 -11.33
CA SER A 216 7.34 -15.55 -11.58
C SER A 216 8.49 -14.58 -11.70
N HIS A 217 8.33 -13.55 -12.54
CA HIS A 217 9.35 -12.51 -12.72
C HIS A 217 9.75 -11.87 -11.40
N LEU A 218 8.78 -11.45 -10.58
CA LEU A 218 9.05 -10.80 -9.30
C LEU A 218 9.78 -11.73 -8.32
N ILE A 219 9.40 -13.01 -8.24
CA ILE A 219 10.08 -13.96 -7.34
C ILE A 219 11.47 -14.33 -7.86
N VAL A 220 11.65 -14.53 -9.16
CA VAL A 220 12.95 -14.86 -9.75
C VAL A 220 13.94 -13.72 -9.59
N CYS A 221 13.51 -12.48 -9.86
CA CYS A 221 14.40 -11.33 -9.89
C CYS A 221 14.61 -10.66 -8.53
N TYR A 222 13.61 -10.71 -7.64
CA TYR A 222 13.56 -9.83 -6.47
C TYR A 222 13.30 -10.51 -5.13
N LYS A 223 13.26 -11.86 -5.08
CA LYS A 223 13.06 -12.56 -3.79
C LYS A 223 14.12 -12.21 -2.77
N ASP A 224 15.39 -12.05 -3.17
CA ASP A 224 16.48 -11.85 -2.23
C ASP A 224 16.44 -10.47 -1.57
N GLN A 225 16.06 -9.44 -2.33
CA GLN A 225 15.83 -8.10 -1.81
C GLN A 225 14.66 -8.07 -0.81
N LEU A 226 13.56 -8.78 -1.14
CA LEU A 226 12.45 -8.92 -0.20
C LEU A 226 12.86 -9.69 1.06
N LEU A 227 13.53 -10.84 0.92
CA LEU A 227 14.03 -11.62 2.05
C LEU A 227 14.96 -10.81 2.95
N ALA A 228 15.86 -10.02 2.36
CA ALA A 228 16.75 -9.14 3.10
C ALA A 228 16.00 -8.05 3.87
N LEU A 229 14.87 -7.55 3.35
CA LEU A 229 14.00 -6.63 4.10
C LEU A 229 13.29 -7.33 5.25
N LEU A 230 12.75 -8.53 5.01
CA LEU A 230 12.02 -9.27 6.03
C LEU A 230 12.92 -9.76 7.17
N ASP A 231 14.20 -9.99 6.90
CA ASP A 231 15.20 -10.34 7.90
C ASP A 231 15.50 -9.16 8.85
N ARG A 232 15.67 -7.96 8.31
CA ARG A 232 16.08 -6.78 9.09
C ARG A 232 14.92 -5.97 9.70
N THR A 233 13.70 -6.13 9.19
CA THR A 233 12.54 -5.39 9.72
C THR A 233 12.04 -5.98 11.04
N ASN A 234 11.79 -5.09 12.01
CA ASN A 234 11.14 -5.43 13.28
C ASN A 234 9.62 -5.19 13.24
N ASP A 235 9.09 -4.61 12.16
CA ASP A 235 7.65 -4.41 12.00
C ASP A 235 6.98 -5.72 11.56
N ARG A 236 6.18 -6.29 12.47
CA ARG A 236 5.44 -7.54 12.24
C ARG A 236 4.44 -7.43 11.10
N ALA A 237 3.79 -6.28 10.91
CA ALA A 237 2.84 -6.10 9.83
C ALA A 237 3.54 -6.13 8.47
N ILE A 238 4.69 -5.45 8.34
CA ILE A 238 5.54 -5.52 7.14
C ILE A 238 6.03 -6.96 6.92
N LYS A 239 6.49 -7.63 7.98
CA LYS A 239 7.01 -9.00 7.91
C LYS A 239 5.94 -9.97 7.39
N PHE A 240 4.77 -10.02 8.02
CA PHE A 240 3.68 -10.90 7.59
C PHE A 240 3.17 -10.54 6.19
N GLU A 241 3.07 -9.26 5.85
CA GLU A 241 2.62 -8.87 4.51
C GLU A 241 3.62 -9.26 3.42
N GLY A 242 4.92 -9.20 3.72
CA GLY A 242 5.98 -9.70 2.84
C GLY A 242 5.90 -11.21 2.64
N ILE A 243 5.62 -11.96 3.71
CA ILE A 243 5.44 -13.42 3.63
C ILE A 243 4.27 -13.79 2.71
N ARG A 244 3.19 -13.00 2.75
CA ARG A 244 2.02 -13.18 1.88
C ARG A 244 2.33 -12.98 0.40
N VAL A 245 3.41 -12.27 0.03
CA VAL A 245 3.90 -12.22 -1.35
C VAL A 245 4.26 -13.62 -1.82
N PHE A 246 5.02 -14.37 -1.01
CA PHE A 246 5.41 -15.75 -1.33
C PHE A 246 4.23 -16.72 -1.30
N VAL A 247 3.29 -16.56 -0.35
CA VAL A 247 2.05 -17.38 -0.33
C VAL A 247 1.25 -17.17 -1.62
N ASN A 248 1.09 -15.92 -2.07
CA ASN A 248 0.36 -15.62 -3.30
C ASN A 248 1.08 -16.16 -4.54
N ALA A 249 2.41 -16.03 -4.60
CA ALA A 249 3.21 -16.63 -5.67
C ALA A 249 3.07 -18.15 -5.71
N ALA A 250 3.19 -18.83 -4.55
CA ALA A 250 3.02 -20.28 -4.44
C ALA A 250 1.63 -20.72 -4.93
N ARG A 251 0.58 -19.95 -4.62
CA ARG A 251 -0.78 -20.22 -5.08
C ARG A 251 -0.98 -20.03 -6.59
N ASN A 252 -0.26 -19.08 -7.20
CA ASN A 252 -0.56 -18.64 -8.55
C ASN A 252 0.35 -19.24 -9.64
N LEU A 253 1.63 -19.47 -9.33
CA LEU A 253 2.62 -20.04 -10.25
C LEU A 253 2.25 -21.41 -10.85
N PRO A 254 1.56 -22.32 -10.14
CA PRO A 254 1.15 -23.61 -10.71
C PRO A 254 0.25 -23.47 -11.94
N LYS A 255 -0.49 -22.36 -12.05
CA LYS A 255 -1.42 -22.09 -13.15
C LYS A 255 -0.70 -21.68 -14.45
N GLY A 256 0.55 -21.21 -14.36
CA GLY A 256 1.26 -20.58 -15.47
C GLY A 256 2.32 -21.43 -16.18
N LEU A 257 2.50 -22.71 -15.79
CA LEU A 257 3.58 -23.60 -16.28
C LEU A 257 5.01 -23.06 -16.11
N ASP A 258 5.21 -22.02 -15.30
CA ASP A 258 6.53 -21.40 -15.12
C ASP A 258 7.39 -22.20 -14.12
N LEU A 259 8.45 -22.83 -14.63
CA LEU A 259 9.37 -23.64 -13.84
C LEU A 259 10.35 -22.77 -13.03
N ALA A 260 10.78 -21.63 -13.58
CA ALA A 260 11.78 -20.77 -12.94
C ALA A 260 11.19 -20.15 -11.66
N GLY A 261 9.96 -19.65 -11.71
CA GLY A 261 9.27 -19.15 -10.53
C GLY A 261 9.09 -20.22 -9.45
N LYS A 262 8.74 -21.46 -9.84
CA LYS A 262 8.62 -22.60 -8.92
C LYS A 262 9.96 -23.00 -8.29
N GLN A 263 11.05 -22.92 -9.05
CA GLN A 263 12.41 -23.14 -8.55
C GLN A 263 12.85 -22.03 -7.60
N ALA A 264 12.51 -20.77 -7.91
CA ALA A 264 12.85 -19.66 -7.05
C ALA A 264 12.16 -19.73 -5.67
N LEU A 265 10.96 -20.34 -5.58
CA LEU A 265 10.28 -20.65 -4.32
C LEU A 265 10.87 -21.83 -3.54
N GLN A 266 11.76 -22.63 -4.13
CA GLN A 266 12.51 -23.68 -3.41
C GLN A 266 13.65 -23.02 -2.63
N ASP A 267 13.27 -22.35 -1.56
CA ASP A 267 14.18 -21.60 -0.72
C ASP A 267 13.81 -21.81 0.75
N GLN A 268 14.74 -22.36 1.51
CA GLN A 268 14.53 -22.65 2.93
C GLN A 268 14.15 -21.39 3.73
N ARG A 269 14.66 -20.22 3.35
CA ARG A 269 14.33 -18.95 4.02
C ARG A 269 12.84 -18.62 3.88
N ILE A 270 12.24 -18.90 2.72
CA ILE A 270 10.80 -18.70 2.48
C ILE A 270 9.98 -19.64 3.36
N ALA A 271 10.36 -20.93 3.43
CA ALA A 271 9.68 -21.90 4.28
C ALA A 271 9.77 -21.50 5.76
N ARG A 272 10.95 -21.11 6.25
CA ARG A 272 11.14 -20.61 7.62
C ARG A 272 10.27 -19.40 7.94
N LEU A 273 10.17 -18.45 7.03
CA LEU A 273 9.29 -17.28 7.23
C LEU A 273 7.80 -17.68 7.28
N MET A 274 7.35 -18.65 6.48
CA MET A 274 5.97 -19.13 6.61
C MET A 274 5.74 -19.86 7.93
N VAL A 275 6.72 -20.61 8.44
CA VAL A 275 6.65 -21.21 9.79
C VAL A 275 6.65 -20.14 10.89
N ASP A 276 7.44 -19.07 10.73
CA ASP A 276 7.43 -17.91 11.62
C ASP A 276 6.02 -17.28 11.68
N MET A 277 5.39 -17.04 10.54
CA MET A 277 4.00 -16.53 10.50
C MET A 277 3.00 -17.50 11.12
N LEU A 278 3.14 -18.81 10.91
CA LEU A 278 2.30 -19.83 11.55
C LEU A 278 2.37 -19.75 13.08
N SER A 279 3.58 -19.59 13.63
CA SER A 279 3.84 -19.56 15.07
C SER A 279 3.52 -18.23 15.72
N ASN A 280 3.80 -17.12 15.04
CA ASN A 280 3.76 -15.79 15.65
C ASN A 280 2.51 -14.96 15.31
N ALA A 281 1.65 -15.43 14.39
CA ALA A 281 0.39 -14.75 14.06
C ALA A 281 -0.84 -15.28 14.83
N TYR A 282 -0.67 -15.72 16.08
CA TYR A 282 -1.72 -16.36 16.88
C TYR A 282 -2.96 -15.47 17.14
N GLU A 283 -2.81 -14.14 17.10
CA GLU A 283 -3.91 -13.17 17.22
C GLU A 283 -4.69 -13.00 15.90
N HIS A 284 -4.21 -13.61 14.81
CA HIS A 284 -4.71 -13.44 13.46
C HIS A 284 -4.87 -14.81 12.76
N PRO A 285 -5.97 -15.55 13.05
CA PRO A 285 -6.20 -16.89 12.49
C PRO A 285 -6.13 -16.95 10.94
N ILE A 286 -6.51 -15.86 10.27
CA ILE A 286 -6.42 -15.74 8.81
C ILE A 286 -4.95 -15.84 8.34
N LEU A 287 -4.01 -15.18 9.03
CA LEU A 287 -2.59 -15.22 8.67
C LEU A 287 -2.00 -16.61 8.94
N GLN A 288 -2.38 -17.27 10.04
CA GLN A 288 -2.00 -18.66 10.28
C GLN A 288 -2.55 -19.58 9.18
N GLY A 289 -3.79 -19.37 8.77
CA GLY A 289 -4.40 -20.10 7.65
C GLY A 289 -3.66 -19.93 6.33
N GLU A 290 -3.26 -18.69 6.01
CA GLU A 290 -2.46 -18.40 4.82
C GLU A 290 -1.05 -19.02 4.90
N ALA A 291 -0.43 -19.06 6.08
CA ALA A 291 0.85 -19.74 6.31
C ALA A 291 0.73 -21.25 6.04
N ILE A 292 -0.30 -21.90 6.60
CA ILE A 292 -0.59 -23.32 6.39
C ILE A 292 -0.80 -23.62 4.91
N LEU A 293 -1.60 -22.80 4.22
CA LEU A 293 -1.81 -22.93 2.78
C LEU A 293 -0.51 -22.79 2.00
N GLY A 294 0.31 -21.79 2.31
CA GLY A 294 1.61 -21.57 1.66
C GLY A 294 2.54 -22.78 1.83
N LEU A 295 2.70 -23.27 3.06
CA LEU A 295 3.52 -24.45 3.38
C LEU A 295 2.99 -25.70 2.66
N ALA A 296 1.68 -25.90 2.62
CA ALA A 296 1.06 -27.01 1.89
C ALA A 296 1.37 -26.94 0.39
N LEU A 297 1.21 -25.77 -0.23
CA LEU A 297 1.50 -25.55 -1.64
C LEU A 297 2.97 -25.81 -1.96
N LEU A 298 3.91 -25.30 -1.14
CA LEU A 298 5.33 -25.58 -1.30
C LEU A 298 5.62 -27.09 -1.21
N ALA A 299 5.04 -27.78 -0.23
CA ALA A 299 5.22 -29.22 -0.06
C ALA A 299 4.63 -30.04 -1.24
N VAL A 300 3.54 -29.58 -1.85
CA VAL A 300 2.94 -30.21 -3.04
C VAL A 300 3.85 -30.11 -4.27
N PHE A 301 4.66 -29.06 -4.40
CA PHE A 301 5.60 -28.92 -5.53
C PHE A 301 6.73 -29.96 -5.53
N GLY A 302 6.80 -30.82 -4.51
CA GLY A 302 7.65 -32.00 -4.45
C GLY A 302 9.11 -31.69 -4.14
N SER A 303 9.70 -30.74 -4.84
CA SER A 303 11.09 -30.28 -4.66
C SER A 303 11.28 -29.42 -3.42
N ALA A 304 10.30 -28.58 -3.04
CA ALA A 304 10.38 -27.73 -1.83
C ALA A 304 10.00 -28.47 -0.53
N LYS A 305 9.65 -29.76 -0.60
CA LYS A 305 9.17 -30.53 0.55
C LYS A 305 10.25 -30.69 1.62
N ALA A 306 11.51 -30.82 1.22
CA ALA A 306 12.62 -30.97 2.17
C ALA A 306 12.79 -29.70 3.01
N GLU A 307 12.73 -28.54 2.35
CA GLU A 307 12.83 -27.20 2.95
C GLU A 307 11.69 -26.95 3.94
N VAL A 308 10.45 -27.33 3.57
CA VAL A 308 9.30 -27.25 4.48
C VAL A 308 9.48 -28.18 5.67
N LEU A 309 9.93 -29.42 5.46
CA LEU A 309 10.13 -30.38 6.55
C LEU A 309 11.21 -29.90 7.53
N GLU A 310 12.31 -29.38 7.02
CA GLU A 310 13.40 -28.81 7.82
C GLU A 310 12.91 -27.61 8.64
N ALA A 311 12.30 -26.63 7.98
CA ALA A 311 11.74 -25.44 8.65
C ALA A 311 10.69 -25.79 9.72
N MET A 312 9.85 -26.81 9.47
CA MET A 312 8.82 -27.24 10.43
C MET A 312 9.40 -27.96 11.66
N ASN A 313 10.59 -28.56 11.54
CA ASN A 313 11.29 -29.25 12.63
C ASN A 313 12.21 -28.33 13.44
N GLU A 314 12.60 -27.19 12.86
CA GLU A 314 13.37 -26.18 13.58
C GLU A 314 12.52 -25.54 14.70
N THR A 315 13.17 -25.25 15.83
CA THR A 315 12.57 -24.43 16.88
C THR A 315 12.63 -22.98 16.47
N CYS A 316 11.48 -22.30 16.47
CA CYS A 316 11.41 -20.88 16.13
C CYS A 316 12.15 -20.05 17.19
N PRO A 317 13.09 -19.16 16.81
CA PRO A 317 13.84 -18.33 17.76
C PRO A 317 12.94 -17.47 18.65
N GLU A 318 11.86 -16.93 18.09
CA GLU A 318 10.88 -16.09 18.80
C GLU A 318 9.92 -16.88 19.71
N SER A 319 9.85 -18.21 19.57
CA SER A 319 8.98 -19.07 20.38
C SER A 319 9.75 -20.31 20.88
N PRO A 320 10.66 -20.12 21.85
CA PRO A 320 11.56 -21.18 22.31
C PRO A 320 10.79 -22.39 22.82
N GLY A 321 11.08 -23.58 22.26
CA GLY A 321 10.57 -24.85 22.77
C GLY A 321 9.39 -25.46 22.01
N LYS A 322 8.84 -24.81 20.98
CA LYS A 322 7.90 -25.42 20.04
C LYS A 322 8.40 -25.36 18.59
N THR A 323 8.29 -26.48 17.91
CA THR A 323 8.52 -26.62 16.47
C THR A 323 7.28 -26.19 15.69
N GLY A 324 7.43 -25.83 14.41
CA GLY A 324 6.30 -25.58 13.53
C GLY A 324 5.33 -26.76 13.45
N GLN A 325 5.83 -28.00 13.51
CA GLN A 325 4.99 -29.20 13.59
C GLN A 325 4.11 -29.24 14.84
N GLN A 326 4.67 -28.94 16.01
CA GLN A 326 3.91 -28.90 17.25
C GLN A 326 2.86 -27.79 17.19
N GLN A 327 3.22 -26.62 16.67
CA GLN A 327 2.29 -25.51 16.50
C GLN A 327 1.12 -25.87 15.57
N LEU A 328 1.40 -26.50 14.42
CA LEU A 328 0.35 -26.96 13.50
C LEU A 328 -0.59 -27.95 14.17
N ARG A 329 -0.06 -28.90 14.95
CA ARG A 329 -0.89 -29.85 15.71
C ARG A 329 -1.76 -29.15 16.75
N ASP A 330 -1.19 -28.22 17.51
CA ASP A 330 -1.94 -27.46 18.51
C ASP A 330 -3.10 -26.67 17.87
N ILE A 331 -2.86 -26.06 16.70
CA ILE A 331 -3.91 -25.38 15.93
C ILE A 331 -5.02 -26.35 15.51
N LEU A 332 -4.65 -27.52 14.97
CA LEU A 332 -5.63 -28.53 14.53
C LEU A 332 -6.40 -29.19 15.69
N LEU A 333 -5.82 -29.21 16.90
CA LEU A 333 -6.43 -29.75 18.11
C LEU A 333 -7.22 -28.70 18.90
N SER A 334 -7.04 -27.41 18.60
CA SER A 334 -7.84 -26.32 19.18
C SER A 334 -9.33 -26.50 18.81
N SER A 335 -10.24 -25.98 19.63
CA SER A 335 -11.67 -26.31 19.54
C SER A 335 -12.23 -26.15 18.12
N LYS A 336 -12.98 -27.16 17.66
CA LYS A 336 -13.52 -27.27 16.29
C LYS A 336 -14.31 -26.05 15.81
N ASP A 337 -14.86 -25.27 16.73
CA ASP A 337 -15.69 -24.10 16.41
C ASP A 337 -14.89 -22.82 16.14
N SER A 338 -13.58 -22.81 16.42
CA SER A 338 -12.72 -21.62 16.31
C SER A 338 -11.96 -21.50 14.98
N LEU A 339 -11.81 -22.61 14.25
CA LEU A 339 -11.07 -22.67 12.99
C LEU A 339 -12.03 -22.80 11.82
N SER A 340 -11.74 -22.13 10.70
CA SER A 340 -12.50 -22.40 9.48
C SER A 340 -12.17 -23.80 8.95
N GLU A 341 -13.17 -24.44 8.35
CA GLU A 341 -13.04 -25.77 7.75
C GLU A 341 -11.93 -25.82 6.68
N GLU A 342 -11.75 -24.72 5.93
CA GLU A 342 -10.70 -24.59 4.93
C GLU A 342 -9.29 -24.65 5.57
N ILE A 343 -9.06 -23.93 6.68
CA ILE A 343 -7.76 -23.95 7.36
C ILE A 343 -7.46 -25.35 7.89
N ARG A 344 -8.47 -26.02 8.44
CA ARG A 344 -8.35 -27.39 8.93
C ARG A 344 -7.96 -28.35 7.81
N GLN A 345 -8.66 -28.30 6.68
CA GLN A 345 -8.37 -29.14 5.52
C GLN A 345 -6.97 -28.89 4.95
N ASN A 346 -6.54 -27.63 4.88
CA ASN A 346 -5.17 -27.28 4.45
C ASN A 346 -4.12 -27.82 5.43
N GLY A 347 -4.38 -27.74 6.74
CA GLY A 347 -3.49 -28.25 7.77
C GLY A 347 -3.37 -29.78 7.77
N GLU A 348 -4.48 -30.50 7.63
CA GLU A 348 -4.49 -31.95 7.49
C GLU A 348 -3.74 -32.40 6.23
N THR A 349 -3.92 -31.67 5.12
CA THR A 349 -3.19 -31.90 3.88
C THR A 349 -1.68 -31.71 4.09
N LEU A 350 -1.27 -30.62 4.75
CA LEU A 350 0.13 -30.37 5.09
C LEU A 350 0.71 -31.49 5.96
N VAL A 351 0.00 -31.94 6.99
CA VAL A 351 0.43 -33.07 7.83
C VAL A 351 0.64 -34.34 7.00
N SER A 352 -0.32 -34.67 6.13
CA SER A 352 -0.22 -35.85 5.25
C SER A 352 0.98 -35.76 4.30
N LEU A 353 1.24 -34.58 3.73
CA LEU A 353 2.39 -34.35 2.85
C LEU A 353 3.71 -34.52 3.60
N LEU A 354 3.80 -34.05 4.85
CA LEU A 354 5.03 -34.12 5.66
C LEU A 354 5.32 -35.52 6.17
N LEU A 355 4.31 -36.27 6.61
CA LEU A 355 4.47 -37.64 7.10
C LEU A 355 4.73 -38.66 5.97
N GLY A 356 4.53 -38.25 4.72
CA GLY A 356 4.42 -39.17 3.59
C GLY A 356 3.12 -39.95 3.68
N GLN A 357 2.59 -40.41 2.56
CA GLN A 357 1.51 -41.40 2.59
C GLN A 357 2.07 -42.69 3.22
N GLN A 358 2.02 -42.82 4.54
CA GLN A 358 1.91 -44.13 5.15
C GLN A 358 0.59 -44.69 4.65
N LYS A 359 0.66 -45.53 3.62
CA LYS A 359 -0.37 -46.54 3.42
C LYS A 359 -0.45 -47.29 4.75
N VAL A 360 -1.53 -47.04 5.48
CA VAL A 360 -2.01 -47.96 6.49
C VAL A 360 -2.44 -49.18 5.70
N GLU A 361 -1.57 -50.19 5.63
CA GLU A 361 -1.95 -51.55 5.23
C GLU A 361 -2.71 -52.24 6.35
#